data_AF-A0A972QZY8-F1
#
_entry.id   AF-A0A972QZY8-F1
#
_cell.length_a   1.000
_cell.length_b   1.000
_cell.length_c   1.000
_cell.angle_alpha   90.00
_cell.angle_beta   90.00
_cell.angle_gamma   90.00
#
_symmetry.space_group_name_H-M   'P 1'
#
loop_
_entity.id
_entity.type
_entity.pdbx_description
1 polymer ?
#
loop_
_entity_poly.entity_id
_entity_poly.type
_entity_poly.pdbx_seq_one_letter_code
_entity_poly.pdbx_strand_id
1 'polypeptide(L)'
;FWPDTDLLNELVEWQEAMHYIDDATGVCAGVSSFMPKPPYHIHNYPLMLSAATGIDFDEDSLWKLAARNRNLIRAINIRRGLKKEDEHPPDDHWKKRFPEFEAELLDNYYKYRRWNDQGVPTKEYLHELDLDYVSEDLEQRGFLPSIGEAKA
;
A
#
# COMPACT_ATOMS: atom_id res chain seq x y z
N PHE A 1 -8.06 -20.15 16.33
CA PHE A 1 -7.51 -20.31 14.97
C PHE A 1 -7.64 -18.96 14.30
N TRP A 2 -6.52 -18.30 14.06
CA TRP A 2 -6.46 -17.09 13.23
C TRP A 2 -6.14 -17.51 11.79
N PRO A 3 -6.65 -16.80 10.77
CA PRO A 3 -6.19 -17.02 9.41
C PRO A 3 -4.68 -16.82 9.31
N ASP A 4 -4.08 -17.45 8.31
CA ASP A 4 -2.67 -17.24 7.99
C ASP A 4 -2.37 -15.76 7.71
N THR A 5 -1.20 -15.25 8.14
CA THR A 5 -0.87 -13.83 8.00
C THR A 5 -0.73 -13.40 6.55
N ASP A 6 -0.28 -14.29 5.66
CA ASP A 6 -0.13 -13.96 4.24
C ASP A 6 -1.50 -13.73 3.60
N LEU A 7 -2.49 -14.57 3.95
CA LEU A 7 -3.88 -14.37 3.52
C LEU A 7 -4.45 -13.05 4.05
N LEU A 8 -4.17 -12.69 5.31
CA LEU A 8 -4.62 -11.40 5.86
C LEU A 8 -4.01 -10.23 5.10
N ASN A 9 -2.72 -10.29 4.77
CA ASN A 9 -2.02 -9.26 4.02
C ASN A 9 -2.55 -9.10 2.59
N GLU A 10 -2.76 -10.21 1.87
CA GLU A 10 -3.35 -10.24 0.53
C GLU A 10 -4.75 -9.62 0.51
N LEU A 11 -5.59 -9.98 1.49
CA LEU A 11 -6.95 -9.43 1.60
C LEU A 11 -6.95 -7.92 1.87
N VAL A 12 -6.07 -7.45 2.75
CA VAL A 12 -5.93 -6.01 3.06
C VAL A 12 -5.41 -5.26 1.85
N GLU A 13 -4.38 -5.76 1.17
CA GLU A 13 -3.86 -5.14 -0.05
C GLU A 13 -4.91 -5.08 -1.15
N TRP A 14 -5.66 -6.17 -1.38
CA TRP A 14 -6.70 -6.18 -2.40
C TRP A 14 -7.80 -5.16 -2.11
N GLN A 15 -8.30 -5.11 -0.87
CA GLN A 15 -9.32 -4.13 -0.48
C GLN A 15 -8.79 -2.70 -0.62
N GLU A 16 -7.56 -2.43 -0.17
CA GLU A 16 -6.90 -1.12 -0.29
C GLU A 16 -6.72 -0.73 -1.78
N ALA A 17 -6.19 -1.63 -2.61
CA ALA A 17 -5.91 -1.35 -4.02
C ALA A 17 -7.18 -0.98 -4.80
N MET A 18 -8.30 -1.67 -4.54
CA MET A 18 -9.58 -1.33 -5.18
C MET A 18 -10.05 0.09 -4.80
N HIS A 19 -9.88 0.50 -3.53
CA HIS A 19 -10.15 1.89 -3.13
C HIS A 19 -9.26 2.89 -3.85
N TYR A 20 -7.96 2.61 -3.97
CA TYR A 20 -7.03 3.49 -4.69
C TYR A 20 -7.34 3.62 -6.19
N ILE A 21 -7.88 2.58 -6.82
CA ILE A 21 -8.36 2.63 -8.21
C ILE A 21 -9.62 3.48 -8.31
N ASP A 22 -10.60 3.28 -7.42
CA ASP A 22 -11.84 4.05 -7.38
C ASP A 22 -11.56 5.56 -7.21
N ASP A 23 -10.73 5.92 -6.22
CA ASP A 23 -10.41 7.31 -5.88
C ASP A 23 -9.62 8.02 -7.00
N ALA A 24 -8.81 7.29 -7.76
CA ALA A 24 -8.07 7.84 -8.90
C ALA A 24 -8.94 8.00 -10.14
N THR A 25 -9.93 7.12 -10.33
CA THR A 25 -10.81 7.11 -11.51
C THR A 25 -12.10 7.90 -11.32
N GLY A 26 -12.44 8.24 -10.07
CA GLY A 26 -13.69 8.91 -9.72
C GLY A 26 -14.91 7.98 -9.72
N VAL A 27 -14.71 6.66 -9.81
CA VAL A 27 -15.80 5.69 -9.72
C VAL A 27 -16.27 5.60 -8.26
N CYS A 28 -17.58 5.66 -8.06
CA CYS A 28 -18.16 5.57 -6.72
C CYS A 28 -17.90 4.19 -6.10
N ALA A 29 -17.28 4.15 -4.92
CA ALA A 29 -17.02 2.92 -4.17
C ALA A 29 -18.27 2.07 -3.89
N GLY A 30 -19.46 2.69 -3.85
CA GLY A 30 -20.75 2.00 -3.69
C GLY A 30 -21.12 1.05 -4.84
N VAL A 31 -20.41 1.12 -5.97
CA VAL A 31 -20.52 0.17 -7.08
C VAL A 31 -19.20 -0.57 -7.34
N SER A 32 -18.22 -0.44 -6.45
CA SER A 32 -16.87 -0.98 -6.57
C SER A 32 -16.34 -1.44 -5.20
N SER A 33 -15.29 -0.83 -4.67
CA SER A 33 -14.50 -1.30 -3.50
C SER A 33 -15.29 -1.55 -2.21
N PHE A 34 -16.43 -0.89 -2.00
CA PHE A 34 -17.19 -1.03 -0.76
C PHE A 34 -18.15 -2.23 -0.73
N MET A 35 -18.74 -2.57 -1.88
CA MET A 35 -19.83 -3.56 -1.93
C MET A 35 -19.30 -4.96 -2.26
N PRO A 36 -19.84 -6.03 -1.62
CA PRO A 36 -19.49 -7.39 -2.00
C PRO A 36 -20.03 -7.71 -3.40
N LYS A 37 -19.20 -8.37 -4.23
CA LYS A 37 -19.48 -8.71 -5.63
C LYS A 37 -19.90 -7.48 -6.46
N PRO A 38 -19.05 -6.44 -6.52
CA PRO A 38 -19.38 -5.22 -7.21
C PRO A 38 -19.36 -5.41 -8.73
N PRO A 39 -20.12 -4.57 -9.49
CA PRO A 39 -20.07 -4.58 -10.94
C PRO A 39 -18.74 -4.05 -11.51
N TYR A 40 -18.02 -3.18 -10.78
CA TYR A 40 -16.67 -2.74 -11.14
C TYR A 40 -15.65 -3.54 -10.34
N HIS A 41 -14.71 -4.20 -11.02
CA HIS A 41 -13.70 -5.05 -10.40
C HIS A 41 -12.44 -5.13 -11.25
N ILE A 42 -11.36 -5.65 -10.69
CA ILE A 42 -10.03 -5.65 -11.34
C ILE A 42 -10.04 -6.24 -12.76
N HIS A 43 -10.86 -7.27 -13.04
CA HIS A 43 -10.91 -7.89 -14.37
C HIS A 43 -11.63 -7.08 -15.46
N ASN A 44 -12.43 -6.06 -15.11
CA ASN A 44 -13.15 -5.25 -16.11
C ASN A 44 -12.74 -3.78 -16.11
N TYR A 45 -12.13 -3.29 -15.03
CA TYR A 45 -11.57 -1.95 -14.95
C TYR A 45 -10.63 -1.60 -16.11
N PRO A 46 -9.65 -2.45 -16.48
CA PRO A 46 -8.72 -2.15 -17.56
C PRO A 46 -9.44 -1.86 -18.88
N LEU A 47 -10.43 -2.70 -19.23
CA LEU A 47 -11.23 -2.54 -20.46
C LEU A 47 -11.99 -1.20 -20.48
N MET A 48 -12.60 -0.82 -19.36
CA MET A 48 -13.36 0.42 -19.26
C MET A 48 -12.44 1.65 -19.33
N LEU A 49 -11.29 1.60 -18.65
CA LEU A 49 -10.33 2.70 -18.64
C LEU A 49 -9.67 2.87 -20.00
N SER A 50 -9.31 1.77 -20.68
CA SER A 50 -8.76 1.83 -22.03
C SER A 50 -9.75 2.41 -23.03
N ALA A 51 -11.01 1.98 -22.98
CA ALA A 51 -12.05 2.54 -23.84
C ALA A 51 -12.29 4.03 -23.59
N ALA A 52 -12.23 4.48 -22.33
CA ALA A 52 -12.50 5.88 -21.96
C ALA A 52 -11.33 6.83 -22.26
N THR A 53 -10.09 6.36 -22.10
CA THR A 53 -8.89 7.21 -22.15
C THR A 53 -8.07 7.05 -23.43
N GLY A 54 -8.21 5.93 -24.14
CA GLY A 54 -7.34 5.56 -25.26
C GLY A 54 -5.95 5.07 -24.84
N ILE A 55 -5.72 4.81 -23.54
CA ILE A 55 -4.48 4.25 -23.00
C ILE A 55 -4.68 2.74 -22.77
N ASP A 56 -3.76 1.91 -23.22
CA ASP A 56 -3.84 0.46 -23.00
C ASP A 56 -3.55 0.13 -21.53
N PHE A 57 -4.51 -0.53 -20.88
CA PHE A 57 -4.42 -1.02 -19.51
C PHE A 57 -4.71 -2.53 -19.49
N ASP A 58 -4.09 -3.19 -18.52
CA ASP A 58 -4.34 -4.57 -18.09
C ASP A 58 -4.43 -4.63 -16.56
N GLU A 59 -4.68 -5.80 -15.98
CA GLU A 59 -4.80 -5.95 -14.52
C GLU A 59 -3.48 -5.59 -13.81
N ASP A 60 -2.34 -6.05 -14.33
CA ASP A 60 -1.02 -5.85 -13.74
C ASP A 60 -0.63 -4.37 -13.69
N SER A 61 -0.91 -3.62 -14.76
CA SER A 61 -0.69 -2.17 -14.79
C SER A 61 -1.56 -1.43 -13.78
N LEU A 62 -2.81 -1.84 -13.56
CA LEU A 62 -3.66 -1.26 -12.52
C LEU A 62 -3.18 -1.58 -11.11
N TRP A 63 -2.74 -2.81 -10.85
CA TRP A 63 -2.08 -3.16 -9.59
C TRP A 63 -0.83 -2.32 -9.35
N LYS A 64 0.03 -2.18 -10.36
CA LYS A 64 1.22 -1.32 -10.30
C LYS A 64 0.87 0.14 -10.04
N LEU A 65 -0.17 0.68 -10.70
CA LEU A 65 -0.63 2.05 -10.53
C LEU A 65 -1.21 2.30 -9.13
N ALA A 66 -2.03 1.39 -8.62
CA ALA A 66 -2.56 1.47 -7.26
C ALA A 66 -1.43 1.44 -6.23
N ALA A 67 -0.47 0.52 -6.38
CA ALA A 67 0.72 0.44 -5.52
C ALA A 67 1.58 1.70 -5.60
N ARG A 68 1.80 2.26 -6.80
CA ARG A 68 2.53 3.53 -7.00
C ARG A 68 1.87 4.67 -6.24
N ASN A 69 0.57 4.87 -6.42
CA ASN A 69 -0.18 5.94 -5.75
C ASN A 69 -0.15 5.77 -4.22
N ARG A 70 -0.38 4.55 -3.75
CA ARG A 70 -0.36 4.22 -2.32
C ARG A 70 0.99 4.52 -1.68
N ASN A 71 2.09 4.11 -2.32
CA ASN A 71 3.44 4.35 -1.80
C ASN A 71 3.86 5.82 -1.88
N LEU A 72 3.37 6.58 -2.88
CA LEU A 72 3.57 8.03 -2.92
C LEU A 72 2.87 8.73 -1.74
N ILE A 73 1.62 8.38 -1.44
CA ILE A 73 0.90 8.92 -0.28
C ILE A 73 1.61 8.52 1.03
N ARG A 74 2.06 7.26 1.13
CA ARG A 74 2.84 6.78 2.27
C ARG A 74 4.10 7.62 2.49
N ALA A 75 4.88 7.86 1.43
CA ALA A 75 6.08 8.70 1.50
C ALA A 75 5.76 10.15 1.92
N ILE A 76 4.66 10.73 1.42
CA ILE A 76 4.20 12.06 1.86
C ILE A 76 3.92 12.06 3.37
N ASN A 77 3.23 11.05 3.89
CA ASN A 77 2.91 10.98 5.32
C ASN A 77 4.16 10.81 6.18
N ILE A 78 5.11 9.97 5.76
CA ILE A 78 6.41 9.79 6.43
C ILE A 78 7.18 11.12 6.48
N ARG A 79 7.25 11.84 5.35
CA ARG A 79 7.87 13.18 5.29
C ARG A 79 7.22 14.19 6.23
N ARG A 80 5.96 13.97 6.61
CA ARG A 80 5.20 14.81 7.54
C ARG A 80 5.23 14.30 8.97
N GLY A 81 5.95 13.21 9.24
CA GLY A 81 6.23 12.72 10.58
C GLY A 81 5.45 11.47 10.99
N LEU A 82 4.75 10.78 10.08
CA LEU A 82 4.16 9.48 10.38
C LEU A 82 5.24 8.46 10.76
N LYS A 83 5.04 7.77 11.87
CA LYS A 83 5.92 6.70 12.37
C LYS A 83 5.13 5.44 12.70
N LYS A 84 5.85 4.33 12.91
CA LYS A 84 5.27 3.06 13.35
C LYS A 84 4.44 3.21 14.63
N GLU A 85 4.86 4.06 15.55
CA GLU A 85 4.16 4.29 16.82
C GLU A 85 2.81 5.00 16.64
N ASP A 86 2.54 5.61 15.48
CA ASP A 86 1.24 6.22 15.18
C ASP A 86 0.24 5.21 14.59
N GLU A 87 0.71 4.01 14.22
CA GLU A 87 -0.05 3.01 13.45
C GLU A 87 -0.60 1.90 14.34
N HIS A 88 -1.40 2.30 15.32
CA HIS A 88 -2.15 1.37 16.14
C HIS A 88 -3.61 1.80 16.30
N PRO A 89 -4.54 0.83 16.44
CA PRO A 89 -5.92 1.14 16.74
C PRO A 89 -6.06 1.73 18.16
N PRO A 90 -7.20 2.38 18.47
CA PRO A 90 -7.51 2.84 19.82
C PRO A 90 -7.35 1.73 20.86
N ASP A 91 -6.91 2.08 22.08
CA ASP A 91 -6.59 1.10 23.12
C ASP A 91 -7.78 0.19 23.49
N ASP A 92 -8.99 0.75 23.45
CA ASP A 92 -10.25 0.09 23.78
C ASP A 92 -11.04 -0.43 22.57
N HIS A 93 -10.42 -0.46 21.37
CA HIS A 93 -11.10 -0.87 20.14
C HIS A 93 -11.61 -2.33 20.19
N TRP A 94 -10.91 -3.21 20.92
CA TRP A 94 -11.37 -4.57 21.20
C TRP A 94 -11.28 -4.91 22.68
N LYS A 95 -12.28 -5.66 23.17
CA LYS A 95 -12.33 -6.16 24.56
C LYS A 95 -11.16 -7.08 24.93
N LYS A 96 -10.55 -7.74 23.95
CA LYS A 96 -9.42 -8.65 24.12
C LYS A 96 -8.34 -8.28 23.11
N ARG A 97 -7.12 -8.08 23.60
CA ARG A 97 -5.94 -7.69 22.83
C ARG A 97 -4.89 -8.80 22.92
N PHE A 98 -4.08 -8.91 21.89
CA PHE A 98 -2.99 -9.87 21.78
C PHE A 98 -1.72 -9.15 21.31
N PRO A 99 -1.03 -8.38 22.18
CA PRO A 99 0.00 -7.42 21.76
C PRO A 99 1.14 -8.04 20.92
N GLU A 100 1.60 -9.24 21.27
CA GLU A 100 2.64 -9.94 20.51
C GLU A 100 2.18 -10.27 19.08
N PHE A 101 0.95 -10.77 18.95
CA PHE A 101 0.36 -11.09 17.65
C PHE A 101 0.03 -9.83 16.83
N GLU A 102 -0.41 -8.75 17.48
CA GLU A 102 -0.67 -7.46 16.83
C GLU A 102 0.62 -6.84 16.26
N ALA A 103 1.74 -6.93 17.01
CA ALA A 103 3.05 -6.50 16.53
C ALA A 103 3.52 -7.36 15.34
N GLU A 104 3.32 -8.69 15.42
CA GLU A 104 3.63 -9.62 14.32
C GLU A 104 2.83 -9.31 13.04
N LEU A 105 1.53 -9.01 13.17
CA LEU A 105 0.67 -8.64 12.03
C LEU A 105 1.20 -7.39 11.32
N LEU A 106 1.57 -6.35 12.07
CA LEU A 106 2.09 -5.11 11.50
C LEU A 106 3.45 -5.31 10.83
N ASP A 107 4.36 -6.03 11.49
CA ASP A 107 5.69 -6.34 10.95
C ASP A 107 5.61 -7.18 9.67
N ASN A 108 4.73 -8.17 9.64
CA ASN A 108 4.49 -8.99 8.46
C ASN A 108 3.85 -8.18 7.34
N TYR A 109 2.94 -7.27 7.65
CA TYR A 109 2.36 -6.38 6.64
C TYR A 109 3.41 -5.43 6.05
N TYR A 110 4.32 -4.85 6.84
CA TYR A 110 5.42 -4.02 6.30
C TYR A 110 6.33 -4.81 5.37
N LYS A 111 6.72 -6.02 5.76
CA LYS A 111 7.52 -6.91 4.89
C LYS A 111 6.77 -7.24 3.60
N TYR A 112 5.49 -7.60 3.70
CA TYR A 112 4.63 -7.89 2.56
C TYR A 112 4.55 -6.70 1.60
N ARG A 113 4.39 -5.47 2.14
CA ARG A 113 4.38 -4.22 1.36
C ARG A 113 5.76 -3.75 0.92
N ARG A 114 6.83 -4.51 1.22
CA ARG A 114 8.23 -4.20 0.91
C ARG A 114 8.66 -2.85 1.49
N TRP A 115 8.33 -2.65 2.75
CA TRP A 115 8.80 -1.55 3.58
C TRP A 115 9.80 -2.05 4.61
N ASN A 116 10.60 -1.13 5.14
CA ASN A 116 11.46 -1.44 6.29
C ASN A 116 10.64 -1.55 7.59
N ASP A 117 11.34 -1.86 8.68
CA ASP A 117 10.77 -2.01 10.02
C ASP A 117 10.15 -0.71 10.58
N GLN A 118 10.51 0.44 10.03
CA GLN A 118 9.94 1.76 10.31
C GLN A 118 8.74 2.11 9.40
N GLY A 119 8.35 1.19 8.52
CA GLY A 119 7.24 1.37 7.59
C GLY A 119 7.53 2.33 6.43
N VAL A 120 8.81 2.54 6.10
CA VAL A 120 9.26 3.33 4.94
C VAL A 120 9.41 2.41 3.72
N PRO A 121 8.83 2.74 2.55
CA PRO A 121 9.02 1.94 1.33
C PRO A 121 10.50 1.83 0.96
N THR A 122 10.97 0.62 0.64
CA THR A 122 12.39 0.45 0.29
C THR A 122 12.72 1.09 -1.05
N LYS A 123 14.01 1.40 -1.25
CA LYS A 123 14.51 2.00 -2.48
C LYS A 123 14.23 1.13 -3.70
N GLU A 124 14.41 -0.18 -3.58
CA GLU A 124 14.17 -1.15 -4.65
C GLU A 124 12.70 -1.15 -5.07
N TYR A 125 11.79 -1.11 -4.09
CA TYR A 125 10.37 -1.12 -4.39
C TYR A 125 9.89 0.22 -4.98
N LEU A 126 10.42 1.34 -4.50
CA LEU A 126 10.15 2.65 -5.12
C LEU A 126 10.65 2.71 -6.56
N HIS A 127 11.82 2.15 -6.86
CA HIS A 127 12.33 2.04 -8.23
C HIS A 127 11.40 1.22 -9.12
N GLU A 128 10.96 0.03 -8.66
CA GLU A 128 10.01 -0.79 -9.41
C GLU A 128 8.68 -0.09 -9.69
N LEU A 129 8.26 0.81 -8.80
CA LEU A 129 7.07 1.65 -8.94
C LEU A 129 7.32 2.93 -9.75
N ASP A 130 8.48 3.11 -10.39
CA ASP A 130 8.84 4.33 -11.12
C ASP A 130 8.79 5.61 -10.23
N LEU A 131 9.17 5.46 -8.96
CA LEU A 131 9.21 6.52 -7.93
C LEU A 131 10.65 6.83 -7.49
N ASP A 132 11.62 6.77 -8.42
CA ASP A 132 13.04 7.06 -8.12
C ASP A 132 13.24 8.39 -7.39
N TYR A 133 12.54 9.44 -7.85
CA TYR A 133 12.59 10.77 -7.24
C TYR A 133 12.10 10.79 -5.78
N VAL A 134 11.20 9.89 -5.40
CA VAL A 134 10.76 9.72 -4.01
C VAL A 134 11.86 9.05 -3.20
N SER A 135 12.51 8.03 -3.77
CA SER A 135 13.61 7.35 -3.09
C SER A 135 14.78 8.29 -2.81
N GLU A 136 15.10 9.18 -3.77
CA GLU A 136 16.13 10.21 -3.62
C GLU A 136 15.77 11.24 -2.53
N ASP A 137 14.54 11.74 -2.50
CA ASP A 137 14.10 12.68 -1.46
C ASP A 137 14.10 12.05 -0.06
N LEU A 138 13.68 10.78 0.06
CA LEU A 138 13.71 10.04 1.33
C LEU A 138 15.14 9.77 1.81
N GLU A 139 16.05 9.42 0.90
CA GLU A 139 17.48 9.23 1.20
C GLU A 139 18.13 10.55 1.66
N GLN A 140 17.90 11.66 0.94
CA GLN A 140 18.44 12.99 1.31
C GLN A 140 17.95 13.48 2.67
N ARG A 141 16.76 13.04 3.11
CA ARG A 141 16.16 13.38 4.40
C ARG A 141 16.53 12.39 5.51
N GLY A 142 17.27 11.34 5.21
CA GLY A 142 17.68 10.32 6.19
C GLY A 142 16.59 9.33 6.59
N PHE A 143 15.53 9.19 5.79
CA PHE A 143 14.52 8.13 6.01
C PHE A 143 14.94 6.79 5.41
N LEU A 144 15.80 6.82 4.39
CA LEU A 144 16.44 5.67 3.79
C LEU A 144 17.97 5.78 3.95
N PRO A 145 18.68 4.65 4.09
CA PRO A 145 20.14 4.66 4.19
C PRO A 145 20.76 5.21 2.90
N SER A 146 21.85 5.96 3.05
CA SER A 146 22.60 6.41 1.88
C SER A 146 23.29 5.23 1.18
N ILE A 147 23.56 5.34 -0.13
CA ILE A 147 24.29 4.32 -0.94
C ILE A 147 25.65 3.88 -0.32
N GLY A 148 26.17 4.57 0.72
CA GLY A 148 27.39 4.19 1.44
C GLY A 148 27.20 3.51 2.81
N GLU A 149 26.01 3.49 3.39
CA GLU A 149 25.79 3.07 4.80
C GLU A 149 25.27 1.64 4.95
N ALA A 150 24.83 0.98 3.87
CA ALA A 150 24.28 -0.38 3.90
C ALA A 150 25.34 -1.50 4.13
N LYS A 151 26.58 -1.14 4.51
CA LYS A 151 27.67 -2.08 4.85
C LYS A 151 28.36 -1.67 6.15
N ALA A 152 27.75 -1.99 7.29
CA ALA A 152 28.44 -2.15 8.56
C ALA A 152 27.74 -3.23 9.40
#